data_AF-A0A858SWN8-F1
#
_entry.id   AF-A0A858SWN8-F1
#
_cell.length_a   1.000
_cell.length_b   1.000
_cell.length_c   1.000
_cell.angle_alpha   90.00
_cell.angle_beta   90.00
_cell.angle_gamma   90.00
#
_symmetry.space_group_name_H-M   'P 1'
#
loop_
_entity.id
_entity.type
_entity.pdbx_description
1 polymer ?
#
loop_
_entity_poly.entity_id
_entity_poly.type
_entity_poly.pdbx_seq_one_letter_code
_entity_poly.pdbx_strand_id
1 'polypeptide(L)'
;MKVRRALPARYGLFVFAALWMIVILPLTAMAAPYAAMVMDARTGEVLHSRNADTRLHPASLTKMMTLYIAFEAVERGEISLDTKVKISRFAASEPPSKLGLKSGQRIAFRYLIRAAAVKSANDAATAIGEALEGSEAAFARRMTRTAKALGMTRTTFKNAHGLTESGHLSTARDMSIMGRHMLYDYPEYYNLFSRQSTHAGVRNVSNTNRRLLSAYRGADGIKTGYTRAAGFNLVASAERGNERIIATVFGGTSTTARNKRVAELLDMGFKRAPSRARLQKPHMPVYNGQPAPAETVLASSLRPRVRPLTDAPVDPLLIAKTNEAITAALAGASEAPEATPAAVTPAAQAAAAASTAGIIPADTTAALVAAQGTPPVQVDEVEIEEFISLRPALRPTEAGAEPVLQEAAVTEEPEIEIVTRLSTSGGHQWGVNVGRYPSRYSAERALVTTALAEMATLDGALRKVVKRPTGFDANFLGLTRESADLACRRLSARNVSCQTVGPS
;
A
#
# COMPACT_ATOMS: atom_id res chain seq x y z
N MET A 1 -20.97 -55.51 -68.18
CA MET A 1 -20.34 -54.67 -67.14
C MET A 1 -21.40 -54.10 -66.19
N LYS A 2 -21.34 -54.36 -64.88
CA LYS A 2 -22.21 -53.70 -63.88
C LYS A 2 -21.46 -52.50 -63.28
N VAL A 3 -21.83 -51.28 -63.71
CA VAL A 3 -21.24 -50.03 -63.18
C VAL A 3 -21.76 -49.80 -61.76
N ARG A 4 -20.88 -49.93 -60.76
CA ARG A 4 -21.20 -49.58 -59.37
C ARG A 4 -21.32 -48.05 -59.25
N ARG A 5 -22.56 -47.53 -59.22
CA ARG A 5 -22.81 -46.12 -58.87
C ARG A 5 -22.38 -45.87 -57.43
N ALA A 6 -21.29 -45.14 -57.23
CA ALA A 6 -20.86 -44.71 -55.90
C ALA A 6 -21.89 -43.75 -55.30
N LEU A 7 -22.35 -44.04 -54.07
CA LEU A 7 -23.44 -43.30 -53.41
C LEU A 7 -22.99 -41.88 -53.01
N PRO A 8 -23.59 -40.81 -53.56
CA PRO A 8 -23.18 -39.43 -53.28
C PRO A 8 -23.44 -39.01 -51.81
N ALA A 9 -24.33 -39.72 -51.12
CA ALA A 9 -24.67 -39.46 -49.71
C ALA A 9 -23.46 -39.52 -48.76
N ARG A 10 -22.44 -40.35 -49.05
CA ARG A 10 -21.24 -40.44 -48.18
C ARG A 10 -20.39 -39.18 -48.28
N TYR A 11 -20.22 -38.62 -49.47
CA TYR A 11 -19.51 -37.36 -49.68
C TYR A 11 -20.27 -36.17 -49.06
N GLY A 12 -21.60 -36.15 -49.19
CA GLY A 12 -22.44 -35.14 -48.51
C GLY A 12 -22.25 -35.14 -47.00
N LEU A 13 -22.20 -36.31 -46.36
CA LEU A 13 -21.97 -36.42 -44.91
C LEU A 13 -20.58 -35.92 -44.50
N PHE A 14 -19.52 -36.24 -45.26
CA PHE A 14 -18.18 -35.73 -44.99
C PHE A 14 -18.07 -34.20 -45.16
N VAL A 15 -18.70 -33.63 -46.19
CA VAL A 15 -18.75 -32.17 -46.38
C VAL A 15 -19.53 -31.49 -45.26
N PHE A 16 -20.66 -32.06 -44.82
CA PHE A 16 -21.46 -31.51 -43.72
C PHE A 16 -20.72 -31.59 -42.37
N ALA A 17 -20.03 -32.71 -42.10
CA ALA A 17 -19.20 -32.86 -40.91
C ALA A 17 -17.97 -31.93 -40.91
N ALA A 18 -17.35 -31.71 -42.08
CA ALA A 18 -16.25 -30.75 -42.23
C ALA A 18 -16.73 -29.30 -42.01
N LEU A 19 -17.89 -28.92 -42.56
CA LEU A 19 -18.52 -27.63 -42.29
C LEU A 19 -18.87 -27.46 -40.81
N TRP A 20 -19.43 -28.49 -40.16
CA TRP A 20 -19.68 -28.46 -38.71
C TRP A 20 -18.41 -28.33 -37.87
N MET A 21 -17.32 -29.00 -38.25
CA MET A 21 -16.01 -28.82 -37.59
C MET A 21 -15.44 -27.41 -37.76
N ILE A 22 -15.59 -26.80 -38.94
CA ILE A 22 -15.15 -25.42 -39.22
C ILE A 22 -15.99 -24.39 -38.45
N VAL A 23 -17.27 -24.67 -38.20
CA VAL A 23 -18.15 -23.81 -37.38
C VAL A 23 -17.90 -23.99 -35.87
N ILE A 24 -17.41 -25.17 -35.42
CA ILE A 24 -17.21 -25.48 -34.00
C ILE A 24 -15.77 -25.18 -33.50
N LEU A 25 -14.75 -25.20 -34.37
CA LEU A 25 -13.39 -24.81 -34.01
C LEU A 25 -12.94 -23.50 -34.72
N PRO A 26 -12.51 -22.44 -33.99
CA PRO A 26 -12.59 -22.25 -32.54
C PRO A 26 -13.26 -20.92 -32.12
N LEU A 27 -14.14 -21.02 -31.12
CA LEU A 27 -14.25 -20.00 -30.07
C LEU A 27 -12.91 -19.93 -29.31
N THR A 28 -11.89 -19.34 -29.95
CA THR A 28 -10.63 -19.05 -29.30
C THR A 28 -10.94 -18.18 -28.10
N ALA A 29 -10.43 -18.57 -26.93
CA ALA A 29 -10.43 -17.68 -25.79
C ALA A 29 -9.54 -16.49 -26.15
N MET A 30 -10.16 -15.41 -26.66
CA MET A 30 -9.51 -14.16 -27.00
C MET A 30 -8.68 -13.73 -25.80
N ALA A 31 -7.35 -13.85 -25.91
CA ALA A 31 -6.45 -13.43 -24.87
C ALA A 31 -6.71 -11.94 -24.60
N ALA A 32 -6.78 -11.55 -23.32
CA ALA A 32 -7.02 -10.16 -22.95
C ALA A 32 -6.07 -9.24 -23.74
N PRO A 33 -6.58 -8.26 -24.49
CA PRO A 33 -5.75 -7.49 -25.41
C PRO A 33 -4.69 -6.75 -24.61
N TYR A 34 -3.46 -6.79 -25.12
CA TYR A 34 -2.32 -6.16 -24.46
C TYR A 34 -2.58 -4.67 -24.24
N ALA A 35 -2.41 -4.22 -23.00
CA ALA A 35 -2.40 -2.81 -22.64
C ALA A 35 -1.21 -2.51 -21.73
N ALA A 36 -0.63 -1.33 -21.86
CA ALA A 36 0.49 -0.89 -21.04
C ALA A 36 0.55 0.62 -20.88
N MET A 37 1.20 1.04 -19.80
CA MET A 37 1.52 2.44 -19.52
C MET A 37 2.85 2.51 -18.77
N VAL A 38 3.63 3.56 -19.04
CA VAL A 38 4.80 3.95 -18.27
C VAL A 38 4.62 5.38 -17.81
N MET A 39 4.87 5.62 -16.53
CA MET A 39 4.67 6.89 -15.86
C MET A 39 5.93 7.26 -15.06
N ASP A 40 6.35 8.52 -15.13
CA ASP A 40 7.24 9.09 -14.11
C ASP A 40 6.41 9.30 -12.84
N ALA A 41 6.72 8.55 -11.77
CA ALA A 41 5.94 8.61 -10.54
C ALA A 41 6.00 10.01 -9.90
N ARG A 42 7.11 10.73 -10.10
CA ARG A 42 7.40 12.02 -9.45
C ARG A 42 6.49 13.11 -9.98
N THR A 43 6.25 13.15 -11.29
CA THR A 43 5.40 14.17 -11.95
C THR A 43 3.99 13.66 -12.23
N GLY A 44 3.83 12.36 -12.47
CA GLY A 44 2.62 11.76 -13.05
C GLY A 44 2.61 11.78 -14.58
N GLU A 45 3.69 12.23 -15.19
CA GLU A 45 3.83 12.32 -16.65
C GLU A 45 3.80 10.95 -17.33
N VAL A 46 3.16 10.88 -18.49
CA VAL A 46 2.98 9.64 -19.26
C VAL A 46 4.11 9.49 -20.28
N LEU A 47 5.11 8.69 -19.95
CA LEU A 47 6.29 8.46 -20.80
C LEU A 47 6.00 7.49 -21.97
N HIS A 48 5.01 6.62 -21.80
CA HIS A 48 4.50 5.72 -22.84
C HIS A 48 3.10 5.21 -22.50
N SER A 49 2.29 4.96 -23.53
CA SER A 49 0.99 4.28 -23.40
C SER A 49 0.68 3.46 -24.64
N ARG A 50 0.02 2.31 -24.45
CA ARG A 50 -0.59 1.49 -25.51
C ARG A 50 -1.87 0.88 -24.97
N ASN A 51 -3.01 1.15 -25.60
CA ASN A 51 -4.33 0.69 -25.14
C ASN A 51 -4.62 1.04 -23.66
N ALA A 52 -4.03 2.12 -23.15
CA ALA A 52 -3.95 2.34 -21.70
C ALA A 52 -5.31 2.58 -21.04
N ASP A 53 -6.32 2.99 -21.82
CA ASP A 53 -7.70 3.26 -21.41
C ASP A 53 -8.68 2.12 -21.75
N THR A 54 -8.18 1.00 -22.30
CA THR A 54 -9.00 -0.20 -22.56
C THR A 54 -9.42 -0.82 -21.23
N ARG A 55 -10.73 -1.07 -21.09
CA ARG A 55 -11.30 -1.66 -19.87
C ARG A 55 -11.09 -3.16 -19.86
N LEU A 56 -10.29 -3.65 -18.91
CA LEU A 56 -9.84 -5.04 -18.80
C LEU A 56 -10.01 -5.55 -17.38
N HIS A 57 -10.09 -6.87 -17.22
CA HIS A 57 -10.10 -7.46 -15.89
C HIS A 57 -8.76 -7.21 -15.17
N PRO A 58 -8.74 -6.52 -14.01
CA PRO A 58 -7.51 -6.23 -13.28
C PRO A 58 -6.88 -7.46 -12.64
N ALA A 59 -7.64 -8.55 -12.46
CA ALA A 59 -7.27 -9.66 -11.59
C ALA A 59 -6.83 -9.15 -10.19
N SER A 60 -5.86 -9.80 -9.56
CA SER A 60 -5.33 -9.40 -8.25
C SER A 60 -4.59 -8.04 -8.21
N LEU A 61 -4.53 -7.25 -9.28
CA LEU A 61 -4.20 -5.81 -9.18
C LEU A 61 -5.23 -5.07 -8.31
N THR A 62 -6.48 -5.56 -8.30
CA THR A 62 -7.57 -5.11 -7.40
C THR A 62 -7.14 -4.96 -5.94
N LYS A 63 -6.26 -5.85 -5.46
CA LYS A 63 -5.80 -5.83 -4.06
C LYS A 63 -5.00 -4.57 -3.71
N MET A 64 -4.50 -3.79 -4.68
CA MET A 64 -3.91 -2.48 -4.40
C MET A 64 -4.97 -1.52 -3.83
N MET A 65 -6.19 -1.49 -4.38
CA MET A 65 -7.29 -0.68 -3.84
C MET A 65 -7.73 -1.20 -2.45
N THR A 66 -7.81 -2.52 -2.29
CA THR A 66 -8.13 -3.14 -0.99
C THR A 66 -7.13 -2.77 0.10
N LEU A 67 -5.84 -2.74 -0.25
CA LEU A 67 -4.77 -2.34 0.66
C LEU A 67 -4.74 -0.83 0.89
N TYR A 68 -4.97 -0.01 -0.14
CA TYR A 68 -5.11 1.44 -0.01
C TYR A 68 -6.18 1.81 1.02
N ILE A 69 -7.37 1.20 0.92
CA ILE A 69 -8.47 1.42 1.88
C ILE A 69 -8.13 0.82 3.26
N ALA A 70 -7.42 -0.30 3.33
CA ALA A 70 -6.96 -0.84 4.62
C ALA A 70 -5.94 0.06 5.33
N PHE A 71 -5.09 0.78 4.59
CA PHE A 71 -4.15 1.75 5.14
C PHE A 71 -4.86 3.02 5.59
N GLU A 72 -5.76 3.54 4.74
CA GLU A 72 -6.68 4.64 5.04
C GLU A 72 -7.45 4.40 6.36
N ALA A 73 -8.07 3.22 6.49
CA ALA A 73 -8.82 2.81 7.68
C ALA A 73 -7.96 2.76 8.94
N VAL A 74 -6.70 2.32 8.83
CA VAL A 74 -5.78 2.25 9.97
C VAL A 74 -5.33 3.64 10.41
N GLU A 75 -4.99 4.53 9.48
CA GLU A 75 -4.60 5.91 9.82
C GLU A 75 -5.75 6.74 10.39
N ARG A 76 -6.99 6.47 9.96
CA ARG A 76 -8.20 7.14 10.45
C ARG A 76 -8.78 6.52 11.72
N GLY A 77 -8.18 5.44 12.24
CA GLY A 77 -8.62 4.76 13.46
C GLY A 77 -9.90 3.93 13.31
N GLU A 78 -10.38 3.70 12.07
CA GLU A 78 -11.53 2.82 11.77
C GLU A 78 -11.22 1.37 12.20
N ILE A 79 -9.96 0.94 12.09
CA ILE A 79 -9.48 -0.34 12.62
C ILE A 79 -8.00 -0.26 13.04
N SER A 80 -7.59 -0.99 14.09
CA SER A 80 -6.17 -1.09 14.44
C SER A 80 -5.49 -2.28 13.75
N LEU A 81 -4.18 -2.18 13.51
CA LEU A 81 -3.35 -3.30 13.01
C LEU A 81 -3.39 -4.56 13.91
N ASP A 82 -3.73 -4.39 15.18
CA ASP A 82 -3.80 -5.43 16.21
C ASP A 82 -5.21 -6.06 16.33
N THR A 83 -6.24 -5.43 15.75
CA THR A 83 -7.63 -5.90 15.81
C THR A 83 -7.74 -7.33 15.28
N LYS A 84 -8.27 -8.22 16.12
CA LYS A 84 -8.44 -9.65 15.81
C LYS A 84 -9.72 -9.86 14.99
N VAL A 85 -9.61 -9.77 13.68
CA VAL A 85 -10.72 -10.05 12.72
C VAL A 85 -11.13 -11.52 12.82
N LYS A 86 -12.44 -11.78 12.91
CA LYS A 86 -13.02 -13.12 12.83
C LYS A 86 -13.28 -13.45 11.36
N ILE A 87 -12.70 -14.53 10.85
CA ILE A 87 -12.83 -14.94 9.46
C ILE A 87 -14.21 -15.55 9.20
N SER A 88 -14.91 -15.05 8.17
CA SER A 88 -16.21 -15.58 7.78
C SER A 88 -16.10 -16.92 7.05
N ARG A 89 -17.24 -17.61 6.88
CA ARG A 89 -17.32 -18.79 6.00
C ARG A 89 -17.02 -18.42 4.54
N PHE A 90 -17.46 -17.24 4.11
CA PHE A 90 -17.30 -16.75 2.74
C PHE A 90 -15.82 -16.49 2.43
N ALA A 91 -15.13 -15.67 3.23
CA ALA A 91 -13.70 -15.42 3.10
C ALA A 91 -12.86 -16.71 3.15
N ALA A 92 -13.17 -17.66 4.04
CA ALA A 92 -12.47 -18.95 4.07
C ALA A 92 -12.70 -19.82 2.81
N SER A 93 -13.89 -19.72 2.21
CA SER A 93 -14.28 -20.50 1.03
C SER A 93 -13.62 -20.03 -0.28
N GLU A 94 -13.05 -18.83 -0.31
CA GLU A 94 -12.41 -18.23 -1.48
C GLU A 94 -11.49 -19.20 -2.26
N PRO A 95 -11.49 -19.17 -3.61
CA PRO A 95 -10.51 -19.89 -4.42
C PRO A 95 -9.06 -19.43 -4.14
N PRO A 96 -8.04 -20.29 -4.33
CA PRO A 96 -6.63 -19.89 -4.30
C PRO A 96 -6.27 -18.84 -5.39
N SER A 97 -5.22 -18.03 -5.27
CA SER A 97 -4.23 -17.95 -4.18
C SER A 97 -4.86 -17.50 -2.86
N LYS A 98 -4.59 -18.23 -1.77
CA LYS A 98 -5.12 -17.92 -0.44
C LYS A 98 -4.12 -18.25 0.68
N LEU A 99 -4.28 -17.65 1.85
CA LEU A 99 -3.47 -17.94 3.03
C LEU A 99 -3.84 -19.28 3.66
N GLY A 100 -5.09 -19.71 3.52
CA GLY A 100 -5.63 -20.94 4.10
C GLY A 100 -6.33 -20.70 5.44
N LEU A 101 -6.96 -19.53 5.58
CA LEU A 101 -7.70 -19.16 6.79
C LEU A 101 -8.93 -20.05 7.01
N LYS A 102 -9.20 -20.44 8.25
CA LYS A 102 -10.35 -21.27 8.63
C LYS A 102 -11.54 -20.39 9.05
N SER A 103 -12.76 -20.79 8.69
CA SER A 103 -13.99 -20.12 9.15
C SER A 103 -14.03 -20.08 10.69
N GLY A 104 -14.34 -18.93 11.27
CA GLY A 104 -14.37 -18.70 12.72
C GLY A 104 -13.01 -18.41 13.37
N GLN A 105 -11.89 -18.67 12.68
CA GLN A 105 -10.55 -18.30 13.15
C GLN A 105 -10.47 -16.79 13.41
N ARG A 106 -9.66 -16.37 14.39
CA ARG A 106 -9.33 -14.96 14.62
C ARG A 106 -7.87 -14.68 14.29
N ILE A 107 -7.61 -13.60 13.56
CA ILE A 107 -6.26 -13.20 13.16
C ILE A 107 -6.10 -11.68 13.21
N ALA A 108 -4.91 -11.17 13.55
CA ALA A 108 -4.66 -9.73 13.60
C ALA A 108 -4.68 -9.10 12.20
N PHE A 109 -5.28 -7.92 12.06
CA PHE A 109 -5.47 -7.23 10.78
C PHE A 109 -4.17 -7.06 9.98
N ARG A 110 -3.03 -6.79 10.64
CA ARG A 110 -1.71 -6.72 9.99
C ARG A 110 -1.30 -7.98 9.21
N TYR A 111 -1.76 -9.15 9.61
CA TYR A 111 -1.46 -10.40 8.91
C TYR A 111 -2.32 -10.60 7.66
N LEU A 112 -3.57 -10.10 7.67
CA LEU A 112 -4.41 -10.05 6.47
C LEU A 112 -3.78 -9.14 5.41
N ILE A 113 -3.36 -7.93 5.83
CA ILE A 113 -2.63 -6.96 5.00
C ILE A 113 -1.40 -7.63 4.33
N ARG A 114 -0.55 -8.31 5.12
CA ARG A 114 0.62 -9.03 4.60
C ARG A 114 0.27 -10.12 3.60
N ALA A 115 -0.75 -10.91 3.90
CA ALA A 115 -1.19 -11.99 3.02
C ALA A 115 -1.74 -11.47 1.69
N ALA A 116 -2.54 -10.40 1.72
CA ALA A 116 -3.08 -9.75 0.52
C ALA A 116 -1.98 -9.06 -0.31
N ALA A 117 -1.04 -8.37 0.32
CA ALA A 117 0.08 -7.70 -0.35
C ALA A 117 1.06 -8.71 -0.99
N VAL A 118 1.62 -9.61 -0.18
CA VAL A 118 2.76 -10.46 -0.55
C VAL A 118 2.30 -11.74 -1.26
N LYS A 119 1.42 -12.54 -0.62
CA LYS A 119 0.92 -13.81 -1.18
C LYS A 119 -0.20 -13.63 -2.20
N SER A 120 -0.74 -12.41 -2.33
CA SER A 120 -1.91 -12.13 -3.15
C SER A 120 -3.16 -12.91 -2.71
N ALA A 121 -3.28 -13.17 -1.40
CA ALA A 121 -4.28 -14.06 -0.82
C ALA A 121 -5.71 -13.49 -0.96
N ASN A 122 -6.63 -14.28 -1.51
CA ASN A 122 -8.03 -13.93 -1.73
C ASN A 122 -8.81 -13.89 -0.41
N ASP A 123 -8.75 -14.98 0.37
CA ASP A 123 -9.34 -15.09 1.72
C ASP A 123 -9.01 -13.90 2.62
N ALA A 124 -7.75 -13.45 2.60
CA ALA A 124 -7.32 -12.29 3.37
C ALA A 124 -7.88 -10.96 2.85
N ALA A 125 -8.06 -10.80 1.53
CA ALA A 125 -8.62 -9.60 0.93
C ALA A 125 -10.14 -9.50 1.16
N THR A 126 -10.88 -10.62 1.03
CA THR A 126 -12.30 -10.71 1.38
C THR A 126 -12.51 -10.40 2.86
N ALA A 127 -11.70 -10.99 3.75
CA ALA A 127 -11.76 -10.72 5.19
C ALA A 127 -11.42 -9.26 5.57
N ILE A 128 -10.54 -8.58 4.82
CA ILE A 128 -10.32 -7.13 4.98
C ILE A 128 -11.60 -6.36 4.63
N GLY A 129 -12.24 -6.69 3.50
CA GLY A 129 -13.45 -5.99 3.07
C GLY A 129 -14.64 -6.19 4.01
N GLU A 130 -14.85 -7.43 4.47
CA GLU A 130 -15.85 -7.75 5.50
C GLU A 130 -15.57 -7.05 6.83
N ALA A 131 -14.31 -6.93 7.25
CA ALA A 131 -13.96 -6.28 8.52
C ALA A 131 -14.19 -4.77 8.54
N LEU A 132 -14.12 -4.12 7.38
CA LEU A 132 -14.27 -2.66 7.24
C LEU A 132 -15.71 -2.25 6.92
N GLU A 133 -16.41 -2.99 6.06
CA GLU A 133 -17.73 -2.59 5.53
C GLU A 133 -18.84 -3.62 5.82
N GLY A 134 -18.57 -4.60 6.68
CA GLY A 134 -19.50 -5.66 7.09
C GLY A 134 -19.80 -6.72 6.02
N SER A 135 -19.55 -6.41 4.73
CA SER A 135 -19.73 -7.33 3.60
C SER A 135 -18.82 -6.93 2.43
N GLU A 136 -18.39 -7.91 1.64
CA GLU A 136 -17.60 -7.62 0.44
C GLU A 136 -18.35 -6.74 -0.58
N ALA A 137 -19.67 -6.94 -0.73
CA ALA A 137 -20.47 -6.12 -1.64
C ALA A 137 -20.50 -4.64 -1.23
N ALA A 138 -20.50 -4.32 0.07
CA ALA A 138 -20.36 -2.96 0.56
C ALA A 138 -18.94 -2.43 0.32
N PHE A 139 -17.92 -3.26 0.59
CA PHE A 139 -16.53 -2.92 0.31
C PHE A 139 -16.27 -2.61 -1.16
N ALA A 140 -16.77 -3.40 -2.10
CA ALA A 140 -16.67 -3.15 -3.53
C ALA A 140 -17.30 -1.81 -3.96
N ARG A 141 -18.38 -1.38 -3.28
CA ARG A 141 -18.94 -0.04 -3.46
C ARG A 141 -18.00 1.05 -2.94
N ARG A 142 -17.39 0.89 -1.75
CA ARG A 142 -16.35 1.82 -1.25
C ARG A 142 -15.16 1.89 -2.21
N MET A 143 -14.58 0.74 -2.60
CA MET A 143 -13.52 0.64 -3.59
C MET A 143 -13.82 1.41 -4.88
N THR A 144 -15.06 1.31 -5.40
CA THR A 144 -15.47 2.03 -6.61
C THR A 144 -15.67 3.53 -6.39
N ARG A 145 -16.12 3.97 -5.19
CA ARG A 145 -16.15 5.40 -4.83
C ARG A 145 -14.73 5.96 -4.68
N THR A 146 -13.85 5.26 -3.97
CA THR A 146 -12.44 5.64 -3.78
C THR A 146 -11.72 5.72 -5.12
N ALA A 147 -11.92 4.75 -6.03
CA ALA A 147 -11.39 4.81 -7.39
C ALA A 147 -11.75 6.13 -8.11
N LYS A 148 -13.03 6.52 -8.09
CA LYS A 148 -13.48 7.78 -8.69
C LYS A 148 -12.83 9.01 -8.04
N ALA A 149 -12.71 9.01 -6.70
CA ALA A 149 -12.06 10.10 -5.96
C ALA A 149 -10.55 10.21 -6.25
N LEU A 150 -9.89 9.11 -6.60
CA LEU A 150 -8.49 9.06 -7.08
C LEU A 150 -8.35 9.37 -8.59
N GLY A 151 -9.42 9.74 -9.29
CA GLY A 151 -9.39 9.99 -10.74
C GLY A 151 -9.34 8.72 -11.61
N MET A 152 -9.51 7.52 -11.04
CA MET A 152 -9.62 6.24 -11.76
C MET A 152 -11.02 6.08 -12.38
N THR A 153 -11.38 6.98 -13.29
CA THR A 153 -12.76 7.14 -13.80
C THR A 153 -13.29 5.97 -14.62
N ARG A 154 -12.42 5.07 -15.10
CA ARG A 154 -12.78 3.92 -15.96
C ARG A 154 -12.81 2.59 -15.18
N THR A 155 -12.56 2.65 -13.87
CA THR A 155 -12.52 1.50 -12.97
C THR A 155 -13.84 1.22 -12.28
N THR A 156 -14.15 -0.07 -12.08
CA THR A 156 -15.29 -0.56 -11.32
C THR A 156 -14.87 -1.86 -10.64
N PHE A 157 -15.00 -1.91 -9.31
CA PHE A 157 -14.70 -3.09 -8.51
C PHE A 157 -16.01 -3.77 -8.11
N LYS A 158 -15.99 -5.11 -8.06
CA LYS A 158 -17.12 -5.94 -7.65
C LYS A 158 -16.82 -6.80 -6.41
N ASN A 159 -15.55 -7.11 -6.19
CA ASN A 159 -15.03 -7.88 -5.06
C ASN A 159 -13.66 -7.34 -4.61
N ALA A 160 -13.20 -7.73 -3.43
CA ALA A 160 -11.98 -7.22 -2.78
C ALA A 160 -10.68 -7.88 -3.29
N HIS A 161 -10.79 -9.05 -3.91
CA HIS A 161 -9.64 -9.86 -4.32
C HIS A 161 -9.34 -9.78 -5.82
N GLY A 162 -10.31 -9.44 -6.66
CA GLY A 162 -10.19 -9.39 -8.13
C GLY A 162 -10.23 -10.76 -8.79
N LEU A 163 -11.18 -11.63 -8.40
CA LEU A 163 -11.56 -12.75 -9.29
C LEU A 163 -12.43 -12.19 -10.42
N THR A 164 -12.44 -12.87 -11.57
CA THR A 164 -13.18 -12.43 -12.74
C THR A 164 -14.68 -12.42 -12.46
N GLU A 165 -15.29 -11.25 -12.63
CA GLU A 165 -16.72 -11.02 -12.47
C GLU A 165 -17.20 -9.99 -13.50
N SER A 166 -18.46 -10.06 -13.91
CA SER A 166 -19.03 -9.15 -14.91
C SER A 166 -18.98 -7.69 -14.43
N GLY A 167 -18.41 -6.81 -15.24
CA GLY A 167 -18.21 -5.40 -14.90
C GLY A 167 -17.10 -5.13 -13.87
N HIS A 168 -16.35 -6.13 -13.40
CA HIS A 168 -15.13 -5.92 -12.61
C HIS A 168 -13.96 -5.60 -13.54
N LEU A 169 -13.79 -4.31 -13.85
CA LEU A 169 -12.90 -3.82 -14.90
C LEU A 169 -12.10 -2.61 -14.43
N SER A 170 -10.88 -2.46 -14.94
CA SER A 170 -10.01 -1.30 -14.76
C SER A 170 -9.20 -1.07 -16.03
N THR A 171 -8.23 -0.16 -16.02
CA THR A 171 -7.40 0.18 -17.17
C THR A 171 -5.91 0.21 -16.76
N ALA A 172 -4.99 0.19 -17.73
CA ALA A 172 -3.56 0.36 -17.40
C ALA A 172 -3.27 1.77 -16.88
N ARG A 173 -4.07 2.78 -17.28
CA ARG A 173 -4.00 4.15 -16.75
C ARG A 173 -4.38 4.21 -15.28
N ASP A 174 -5.59 3.75 -14.97
CA ASP A 174 -6.15 3.76 -13.63
C ASP A 174 -5.27 2.97 -12.65
N MET A 175 -4.72 1.84 -13.07
CA MET A 175 -3.81 1.04 -12.23
C MET A 175 -2.41 1.66 -12.06
N SER A 176 -1.97 2.52 -12.99
CA SER A 176 -0.75 3.32 -12.82
C SER A 176 -0.98 4.48 -11.85
N ILE A 177 -2.14 5.13 -11.92
CA ILE A 177 -2.60 6.12 -10.93
C ILE A 177 -2.66 5.48 -9.54
N MET A 178 -3.31 4.32 -9.41
CA MET A 178 -3.36 3.55 -8.16
C MET A 178 -1.95 3.26 -7.63
N GLY A 179 -1.02 2.79 -8.48
CA GLY A 179 0.37 2.54 -8.10
C GLY A 179 1.10 3.79 -7.57
N ARG A 180 0.81 4.97 -8.14
CA ARG A 180 1.38 6.25 -7.69
C ARG A 180 0.81 6.67 -6.32
N HIS A 181 -0.49 6.51 -6.10
CA HIS A 181 -1.10 6.77 -4.78
C HIS A 181 -0.54 5.82 -3.71
N MET A 182 -0.36 4.53 -4.01
CA MET A 182 0.27 3.57 -3.09
C MET A 182 1.69 3.97 -2.66
N LEU A 183 2.43 4.70 -3.49
CA LEU A 183 3.78 5.19 -3.22
C LEU A 183 3.83 6.44 -2.34
N TYR A 184 2.94 7.41 -2.59
CA TYR A 184 3.04 8.75 -2.00
C TYR A 184 2.06 9.04 -0.88
N ASP A 185 0.91 8.36 -0.86
CA ASP A 185 -0.10 8.55 0.18
C ASP A 185 0.23 7.73 1.42
N TYR A 186 0.75 6.50 1.22
CA TYR A 186 1.02 5.51 2.27
C TYR A 186 2.46 4.92 2.24
N PRO A 187 3.52 5.76 2.18
CA PRO A 187 4.90 5.31 2.03
C PRO A 187 5.38 4.35 3.15
N GLU A 188 4.88 4.47 4.38
CA GLU A 188 5.21 3.58 5.50
C GLU A 188 4.76 2.12 5.28
N TYR A 189 3.69 1.92 4.52
CA TYR A 189 3.16 0.59 4.18
C TYR A 189 3.71 0.08 2.84
N TYR A 190 4.27 0.94 1.99
CA TYR A 190 4.78 0.55 0.68
C TYR A 190 5.89 -0.51 0.76
N ASN A 191 6.64 -0.55 1.86
CA ASN A 191 7.66 -1.59 2.11
C ASN A 191 7.12 -3.03 2.05
N LEU A 192 5.81 -3.25 2.14
CA LEU A 192 5.20 -4.58 2.03
C LEU A 192 5.35 -5.16 0.62
N PHE A 193 5.39 -4.31 -0.42
CA PHE A 193 5.45 -4.75 -1.82
C PHE A 193 6.88 -5.10 -2.27
N SER A 194 7.91 -4.53 -1.63
CA SER A 194 9.33 -4.79 -1.92
C SER A 194 9.87 -6.07 -1.26
N ARG A 195 9.21 -6.57 -0.22
CA ARG A 195 9.63 -7.78 0.51
C ARG A 195 9.64 -9.02 -0.41
N GLN A 196 10.69 -9.83 -0.30
CA GLN A 196 10.78 -11.13 -0.99
C GLN A 196 9.83 -12.19 -0.38
N SER A 197 9.60 -12.11 0.94
CA SER A 197 8.70 -12.95 1.71
C SER A 197 8.23 -12.23 2.97
N THR A 198 7.23 -12.77 3.66
CA THR A 198 6.80 -12.26 4.98
C THR A 198 6.14 -13.35 5.82
N HIS A 199 6.14 -13.19 7.14
CA HIS A 199 5.30 -14.00 8.02
C HIS A 199 3.88 -13.42 8.07
N ALA A 200 2.90 -14.24 7.67
CA ALA A 200 1.48 -13.88 7.56
C ALA A 200 0.64 -14.47 8.72
N GLY A 201 1.23 -14.64 9.90
CA GLY A 201 0.55 -15.03 11.15
C GLY A 201 0.21 -16.52 11.27
N VAL A 202 0.04 -17.21 10.14
CA VAL A 202 -0.17 -18.67 10.08
C VAL A 202 1.04 -19.38 9.48
N ARG A 203 1.74 -18.72 8.55
CA ARG A 203 2.91 -19.27 7.85
C ARG A 203 3.71 -18.18 7.15
N ASN A 204 4.95 -18.52 6.81
CA ASN A 204 5.77 -17.72 5.89
C ASN A 204 5.24 -17.84 4.47
N VAL A 205 5.18 -16.72 3.75
CA VAL A 205 4.69 -16.65 2.37
C VAL A 205 5.63 -15.85 1.49
N SER A 206 5.93 -16.36 0.30
CA SER A 206 6.76 -15.67 -0.70
C SER A 206 5.96 -14.65 -1.50
N ASN A 207 6.60 -13.56 -1.90
CA ASN A 207 5.99 -12.55 -2.77
C ASN A 207 5.70 -13.13 -4.16
N THR A 208 4.54 -12.79 -4.70
CA THR A 208 4.14 -13.09 -6.08
C THR A 208 4.99 -12.36 -7.12
N ASN A 209 5.54 -11.19 -6.80
CA ASN A 209 6.43 -10.41 -7.67
C ASN A 209 7.94 -10.71 -7.49
N ARG A 210 8.32 -11.65 -6.60
CA ARG A 210 9.72 -11.91 -6.20
C ARG A 210 10.71 -12.02 -7.37
N ARG A 211 10.31 -12.66 -8.47
CA ARG A 211 11.16 -12.84 -9.66
C ARG A 211 11.56 -11.51 -10.32
N LEU A 212 10.71 -10.47 -10.28
CA LEU A 212 11.10 -9.14 -10.78
C LEU A 212 11.94 -8.40 -9.74
N LEU A 213 11.53 -8.44 -8.46
CA LEU A 213 12.23 -7.81 -7.34
C LEU A 213 13.69 -8.28 -7.20
N SER A 214 13.96 -9.56 -7.49
CA SER A 214 15.33 -10.11 -7.48
C SER A 214 16.14 -9.81 -8.75
N ALA A 215 15.48 -9.66 -9.90
CA ALA A 215 16.16 -9.62 -11.21
C ALA A 215 16.35 -8.20 -11.78
N TYR A 216 15.56 -7.21 -11.34
CA TYR A 216 15.57 -5.87 -11.92
C TYR A 216 16.08 -4.82 -10.91
N ARG A 217 17.24 -4.21 -11.22
CA ARG A 217 17.88 -3.21 -10.36
C ARG A 217 16.96 -2.02 -10.09
N GLY A 218 16.64 -1.84 -8.81
CA GLY A 218 15.78 -0.77 -8.30
C GLY A 218 14.30 -1.15 -8.15
N ALA A 219 13.88 -2.37 -8.54
CA ALA A 219 12.48 -2.79 -8.42
C ALA A 219 12.05 -2.98 -6.96
N ASP A 220 10.97 -2.32 -6.56
CA ASP A 220 10.47 -2.31 -5.18
C ASP A 220 8.96 -2.56 -5.06
N GLY A 221 8.29 -2.82 -6.17
CA GLY A 221 6.85 -3.09 -6.15
C GLY A 221 6.28 -3.43 -7.53
N ILE A 222 4.95 -3.42 -7.70
CA ILE A 222 3.93 -3.30 -6.66
C ILE A 222 3.15 -4.61 -6.59
N LYS A 223 2.40 -4.95 -7.64
CA LYS A 223 1.43 -6.06 -7.56
C LYS A 223 1.27 -6.80 -8.88
N THR A 224 1.38 -8.13 -8.84
CA THR A 224 0.97 -9.02 -9.95
C THR A 224 -0.52 -9.37 -9.89
N GLY A 225 -1.13 -9.59 -11.05
CA GLY A 225 -2.45 -10.22 -11.19
C GLY A 225 -2.47 -11.32 -12.26
N TYR A 226 -3.32 -12.32 -12.09
CA TYR A 226 -3.64 -13.30 -13.13
C TYR A 226 -5.05 -13.87 -12.92
N THR A 227 -5.82 -13.97 -14.01
CA THR A 227 -6.93 -14.91 -14.20
C THR A 227 -6.95 -15.33 -15.67
N ARG A 228 -7.66 -16.41 -16.01
CA ARG A 228 -7.80 -16.86 -17.42
C ARG A 228 -8.30 -15.74 -18.34
N ALA A 229 -9.25 -14.91 -17.87
CA ALA A 229 -9.82 -13.81 -18.65
C ALA A 229 -9.00 -12.51 -18.61
N ALA A 230 -8.03 -12.37 -17.70
CA ALA A 230 -7.19 -11.17 -17.57
C ALA A 230 -5.82 -11.30 -18.25
N GLY A 231 -5.33 -12.53 -18.43
CA GLY A 231 -3.92 -12.78 -18.72
C GLY A 231 -3.03 -12.44 -17.53
N PHE A 232 -1.72 -12.32 -17.76
CA PHE A 232 -0.72 -11.99 -16.75
C PHE A 232 -0.53 -10.46 -16.66
N ASN A 233 -0.97 -9.87 -15.55
CA ASN A 233 -0.92 -8.43 -15.29
C ASN A 233 0.17 -8.10 -14.25
N LEU A 234 0.72 -6.88 -14.29
CA LEU A 234 1.62 -6.34 -13.25
C LEU A 234 1.60 -4.81 -13.29
N VAL A 235 1.50 -4.19 -12.12
CA VAL A 235 1.97 -2.82 -11.87
C VAL A 235 3.29 -2.94 -11.13
N ALA A 236 4.38 -2.51 -11.76
CA ALA A 236 5.70 -2.47 -11.17
C ALA A 236 6.14 -1.03 -10.90
N SER A 237 7.00 -0.84 -9.91
CA SER A 237 7.79 0.39 -9.77
C SER A 237 9.26 0.03 -9.59
N ALA A 238 10.12 0.94 -10.02
CA ALA A 238 11.54 0.91 -9.75
C ALA A 238 12.09 2.32 -9.53
N GLU A 239 13.14 2.43 -8.71
CA GLU A 239 13.84 3.68 -8.40
C GLU A 239 15.34 3.55 -8.71
N ARG A 240 15.92 4.61 -9.29
CA ARG A 240 17.35 4.73 -9.61
C ARG A 240 17.78 6.16 -9.32
N GLY A 241 18.50 6.37 -8.22
CA GLY A 241 18.83 7.71 -7.74
C GLY A 241 17.56 8.52 -7.46
N ASN A 242 17.43 9.68 -8.10
CA ASN A 242 16.26 10.56 -7.97
C ASN A 242 15.15 10.29 -9.01
N GLU A 243 15.27 9.23 -9.82
CA GLU A 243 14.28 8.86 -10.83
C GLU A 243 13.45 7.67 -10.36
N ARG A 244 12.11 7.75 -10.49
CA ARG A 244 11.18 6.69 -10.10
C ARG A 244 10.12 6.46 -11.16
N ILE A 245 10.08 5.25 -11.69
CA ILE A 245 9.20 4.85 -12.80
C ILE A 245 8.12 3.89 -12.28
N ILE A 246 6.92 4.01 -12.83
CA ILE A 246 5.86 3.00 -12.72
C ILE A 246 5.64 2.43 -14.13
N ALA A 247 5.64 1.09 -14.25
CA ALA A 247 5.31 0.40 -15.49
C ALA A 247 4.17 -0.59 -15.24
N THR A 248 3.08 -0.40 -15.97
CA THR A 248 1.87 -1.22 -15.90
C THR A 248 1.72 -2.03 -17.17
N VAL A 249 1.43 -3.34 -17.04
CA VAL A 249 1.12 -4.27 -18.13
C VAL A 249 -0.15 -5.06 -17.79
N PHE A 250 -1.03 -5.18 -18.77
CA PHE A 250 -2.19 -6.08 -18.80
C PHE A 250 -2.07 -7.06 -19.98
N GLY A 251 -2.69 -8.24 -19.87
CA GLY A 251 -2.79 -9.16 -21.01
C GLY A 251 -1.47 -9.84 -21.39
N GLY A 252 -0.52 -10.00 -20.47
CA GLY A 252 0.67 -10.80 -20.70
C GLY A 252 0.33 -12.29 -20.93
N THR A 253 1.11 -12.98 -21.75
CA THR A 253 0.87 -14.39 -22.11
C THR A 253 1.45 -15.40 -21.12
N SER A 254 2.54 -15.03 -20.42
CA SER A 254 3.16 -15.84 -19.37
C SER A 254 3.86 -14.95 -18.34
N THR A 255 4.15 -15.48 -17.14
CA THR A 255 4.95 -14.77 -16.12
C THR A 255 6.29 -14.27 -16.67
N THR A 256 6.98 -15.08 -17.48
CA THR A 256 8.28 -14.73 -18.07
C THR A 256 8.15 -13.62 -19.10
N ALA A 257 7.24 -13.75 -20.07
CA ALA A 257 7.00 -12.73 -21.09
C ALA A 257 6.55 -11.40 -20.48
N ARG A 258 5.67 -11.47 -19.46
CA ARG A 258 5.19 -10.33 -18.68
C ARG A 258 6.33 -9.64 -17.93
N ASN A 259 7.20 -10.39 -17.26
CA ASN A 259 8.36 -9.82 -16.55
C ASN A 259 9.36 -9.17 -17.53
N LYS A 260 9.70 -9.85 -18.63
CA LYS A 260 10.56 -9.31 -19.69
C LYS A 260 10.00 -7.98 -20.21
N ARG A 261 8.71 -7.96 -20.56
CA ARG A 261 8.06 -6.75 -21.07
C ARG A 261 8.01 -5.61 -20.06
N VAL A 262 7.82 -5.91 -18.77
CA VAL A 262 7.88 -4.88 -17.71
C VAL A 262 9.29 -4.32 -17.55
N ALA A 263 10.34 -5.15 -17.62
CA ALA A 263 11.72 -4.67 -17.58
C ALA A 263 12.04 -3.74 -18.77
N GLU A 264 11.67 -4.12 -19.99
CA GLU A 264 11.80 -3.28 -21.20
C GLU A 264 11.11 -1.92 -21.04
N LEU A 265 9.90 -1.91 -20.45
CA LEU A 265 9.13 -0.69 -20.22
C LEU A 265 9.72 0.19 -19.11
N LEU A 266 10.26 -0.40 -18.04
CA LEU A 266 10.95 0.34 -16.98
C LEU A 266 12.24 0.97 -17.51
N ASP A 267 13.06 0.23 -18.27
CA ASP A 267 14.30 0.76 -18.86
C ASP A 267 14.02 1.85 -19.91
N MET A 268 12.95 1.73 -20.69
CA MET A 268 12.47 2.80 -21.56
C MET A 268 11.95 4.01 -20.75
N GLY A 269 11.33 3.80 -19.59
CA GLY A 269 10.95 4.86 -18.67
C GLY A 269 12.15 5.65 -18.16
N PHE A 270 13.18 4.98 -17.63
CA PHE A 270 14.41 5.64 -17.19
C PHE A 270 15.15 6.37 -18.33
N LYS A 271 15.09 5.86 -19.57
CA LYS A 271 15.67 6.56 -20.74
C LYS A 271 14.87 7.79 -21.19
N ARG A 272 13.61 7.95 -20.76
CA ARG A 272 12.72 9.04 -21.17
C ARG A 272 12.42 10.05 -20.06
N ALA A 273 12.49 9.62 -18.80
CA ALA A 273 12.23 10.50 -17.68
C ALA A 273 13.32 11.59 -17.59
N PRO A 274 12.94 12.85 -17.30
CA PRO A 274 13.93 13.90 -17.12
C PRO A 274 14.70 13.69 -15.82
N SER A 275 16.04 13.67 -15.87
CA SER A 275 16.87 13.40 -14.68
C SER A 275 16.71 14.42 -13.55
N ARG A 276 16.19 15.61 -13.86
CA ARG A 276 15.70 16.58 -12.87
C ARG A 276 14.20 16.82 -13.10
N ALA A 277 13.37 16.42 -12.14
CA ALA A 277 11.94 16.67 -12.15
C ALA A 277 11.49 17.19 -10.78
N ARG A 278 10.59 18.18 -10.76
CA ARG A 278 9.94 18.62 -9.52
C ARG A 278 8.96 17.54 -9.07
N LEU A 279 9.12 17.02 -7.86
CA LEU A 279 8.15 16.12 -7.24
C LEU A 279 6.80 16.84 -7.11
N GLN A 280 5.78 16.24 -7.71
CA GLN A 280 4.38 16.60 -7.58
C GLN A 280 3.71 15.40 -6.91
N LYS A 281 3.38 15.50 -5.64
CA LYS A 281 2.61 14.43 -4.97
C LYS A 281 1.18 14.45 -5.50
N PRO A 282 0.53 13.27 -5.69
CA PRO A 282 -0.90 13.24 -5.96
C PRO A 282 -1.69 13.81 -4.76
N HIS A 283 -2.89 14.30 -5.00
CA HIS A 283 -3.77 14.80 -3.94
C HIS A 283 -4.54 13.63 -3.32
N MET A 284 -4.47 13.46 -2.00
CA MET A 284 -5.26 12.44 -1.28
C MET A 284 -6.76 12.71 -1.45
N PRO A 285 -7.61 11.68 -1.65
CA PRO A 285 -9.04 11.87 -1.73
C PRO A 285 -9.62 12.26 -0.36
N VAL A 286 -10.83 12.83 -0.35
CA VAL A 286 -11.60 13.00 0.89
C VAL A 286 -11.91 11.62 1.46
N TYR A 287 -11.74 11.46 2.78
CA TYR A 287 -12.02 10.20 3.48
C TYR A 287 -13.49 9.81 3.35
N ASN A 288 -13.75 8.58 2.89
CA ASN A 288 -15.10 8.07 2.60
C ASN A 288 -15.41 6.74 3.31
N GLY A 289 -14.70 6.44 4.40
CA GLY A 289 -14.96 5.32 5.30
C GLY A 289 -15.80 5.71 6.51
N GLN A 290 -16.05 4.75 7.40
CA GLN A 290 -16.67 5.06 8.69
C GLN A 290 -15.63 5.81 9.55
N PRO A 291 -15.99 6.94 10.20
CA PRO A 291 -15.12 7.47 11.24
C PRO A 291 -15.00 6.43 12.35
N ALA A 292 -13.87 6.43 13.07
CA ALA A 292 -13.80 5.73 14.35
C ALA A 292 -15.03 6.10 15.19
N PRO A 293 -15.69 5.16 15.89
CA PRO A 293 -16.73 5.52 16.83
C PRO A 293 -16.10 6.52 17.79
N ALA A 294 -16.57 7.75 17.78
CA ALA A 294 -16.14 8.72 18.75
C ALA A 294 -16.38 8.07 20.11
N GLU A 295 -15.35 8.00 20.95
CA GLU A 295 -15.61 7.91 22.38
C GLU A 295 -16.40 9.16 22.69
N THR A 296 -17.73 9.00 22.78
CA THR A 296 -18.62 10.02 23.27
C THR A 296 -18.34 10.15 24.75
N VAL A 297 -17.19 10.75 25.06
CA VAL A 297 -16.96 11.40 26.33
C VAL A 297 -18.08 12.43 26.39
N LEU A 298 -19.13 12.08 27.11
CA LEU A 298 -20.17 13.00 27.51
C LEU A 298 -19.43 14.09 28.29
N ALA A 299 -19.10 15.17 27.58
CA ALA A 299 -18.81 16.44 28.17
C ALA A 299 -20.12 16.95 28.78
N SER A 300 -20.51 16.34 29.90
CA SER A 300 -21.50 16.89 30.80
C SER A 300 -20.95 18.26 31.17
N SER A 301 -21.55 19.29 30.58
CA SER A 301 -21.08 20.64 30.81
C SER A 301 -21.25 20.93 32.30
N LEU A 302 -20.14 21.13 33.02
CA LEU A 302 -20.13 21.65 34.39
C LEU A 302 -20.62 23.12 34.47
N ARG A 303 -21.29 23.61 33.43
CA ARG A 303 -22.07 24.85 33.44
C ARG A 303 -23.43 24.55 34.05
N PRO A 304 -23.82 25.22 35.15
CA PRO A 304 -25.16 25.09 35.71
C PRO A 304 -26.20 25.40 34.62
N ARG A 305 -27.09 24.45 34.34
CA ARG A 305 -28.30 24.76 33.58
C ARG A 305 -29.20 25.59 34.48
N VAL A 306 -29.44 26.84 34.10
CA VAL A 306 -30.43 27.69 34.76
C VAL A 306 -31.78 26.98 34.68
N ARG A 307 -32.40 26.72 35.83
CA ARG A 307 -33.75 26.16 35.92
C ARG A 307 -34.71 27.16 35.27
N PRO A 308 -35.65 26.75 34.41
CA PRO A 308 -36.69 27.65 33.92
C PRO A 308 -37.42 28.26 35.11
N LEU A 309 -37.37 29.58 35.22
CA LEU A 309 -38.22 30.32 36.15
C LEU A 309 -39.64 30.21 35.62
N THR A 310 -40.50 29.55 36.39
CA THR A 310 -41.95 29.64 36.20
C THR A 310 -42.39 31.08 36.47
N ASP A 311 -43.22 31.64 35.60
CA ASP A 311 -43.79 32.98 35.78
C ASP A 311 -44.53 33.08 37.12
N ALA A 312 -43.89 33.75 38.08
CA ALA A 312 -44.49 34.22 39.30
C ALA A 312 -44.17 35.72 39.41
N PRO A 313 -45.16 36.59 39.65
CA PRO A 313 -44.93 38.03 39.68
C PRO A 313 -44.01 38.40 40.85
N VAL A 314 -42.89 39.04 40.53
CA VAL A 314 -41.93 39.57 41.52
C VAL A 314 -42.31 40.98 41.93
N ASP A 315 -42.18 41.25 43.23
CA ASP A 315 -42.54 42.52 43.88
C ASP A 315 -41.67 43.69 43.36
N PRO A 316 -42.24 44.80 42.87
CA PRO A 316 -41.51 45.94 42.33
C PRO A 316 -40.45 46.55 43.28
N LEU A 317 -40.62 46.38 44.60
CA LEU A 317 -39.76 46.98 45.63
C LEU A 317 -38.33 46.42 45.66
N LEU A 318 -38.09 45.23 45.07
CA LEU A 318 -36.76 44.61 45.02
C LEU A 318 -35.89 45.10 43.85
N ILE A 319 -36.48 45.68 42.80
CA ILE A 319 -35.76 46.15 41.60
C ILE A 319 -35.13 47.54 41.84
N ALA A 320 -35.76 48.37 42.69
CA ALA A 320 -35.23 49.71 43.01
C ALA A 320 -33.87 49.62 43.76
N LYS A 321 -33.77 48.75 44.77
CA LYS A 321 -32.59 48.63 45.64
C LYS A 321 -31.35 48.06 44.94
N THR A 322 -31.51 47.22 43.92
CA THR A 322 -30.38 46.68 43.14
C THR A 322 -29.83 47.69 42.13
N ASN A 323 -30.66 48.59 41.60
CA ASN A 323 -30.20 49.61 40.66
C ASN A 323 -29.34 50.71 41.33
N GLU A 324 -29.68 51.14 42.56
CA GLU A 324 -28.83 52.07 43.33
C GLU A 324 -27.44 51.47 43.65
N ALA A 325 -27.36 50.17 43.92
CA ALA A 325 -26.08 49.50 44.18
C ALA A 325 -25.17 49.42 42.94
N ILE A 326 -25.76 49.39 41.73
CA ILE A 326 -25.02 49.31 40.47
C ILE A 326 -24.49 50.70 40.05
N THR A 327 -25.28 51.77 40.22
CA THR A 327 -24.79 53.14 39.93
C THR A 327 -23.72 53.61 40.91
N ALA A 328 -23.81 53.23 42.19
CA ALA A 328 -22.77 53.53 43.18
C ALA A 328 -21.41 52.89 42.85
N ALA A 329 -21.40 51.70 42.25
CA ALA A 329 -20.18 50.99 41.85
C ALA A 329 -19.51 51.57 40.58
N LEU A 330 -20.25 52.28 39.74
CA LEU A 330 -19.75 52.85 38.47
C LEU A 330 -19.16 54.26 38.63
N ALA A 331 -19.47 54.98 39.71
CA ALA A 331 -18.96 56.33 39.96
C ALA A 331 -17.49 56.39 40.40
N GLY A 332 -16.90 55.28 40.87
CA GLY A 332 -15.55 55.24 41.46
C GLY A 332 -14.38 55.02 40.48
N ALA A 333 -14.61 55.02 39.16
CA ALA A 333 -13.64 54.52 38.17
C ALA A 333 -13.24 55.53 37.07
N SER A 334 -13.50 56.83 37.24
CA SER A 334 -13.26 57.83 36.19
C SER A 334 -12.77 59.20 36.72
N GLU A 335 -11.51 59.27 37.13
CA GLU A 335 -10.73 60.52 37.13
C GLU A 335 -9.31 60.25 36.58
N ALA A 336 -8.86 61.12 35.66
CA ALA A 336 -7.52 61.18 35.07
C ALA A 336 -6.99 62.63 35.20
N PRO A 337 -5.68 62.91 35.03
CA PRO A 337 -5.13 63.28 33.71
C PRO A 337 -3.63 62.90 33.54
N GLU A 338 -2.85 63.23 32.50
CA GLU A 338 -2.94 63.43 31.03
C GLU A 338 -1.65 64.17 30.58
N ALA A 339 -0.97 63.77 29.48
CA ALA A 339 0.03 64.50 28.63
C ALA A 339 0.97 63.48 27.91
N THR A 340 1.00 63.20 26.59
CA THR A 340 1.15 63.99 25.33
C THR A 340 2.65 64.12 24.85
N PRO A 341 2.97 64.49 23.58
CA PRO A 341 2.88 63.59 22.40
C PRO A 341 4.03 63.70 21.35
N ALA A 342 4.11 62.76 20.38
CA ALA A 342 4.60 62.93 18.99
C ALA A 342 4.52 61.60 18.19
N ALA A 343 4.43 61.50 16.84
CA ALA A 343 3.81 62.27 15.75
C ALA A 343 4.16 61.57 14.39
N VAL A 344 3.23 60.77 13.87
CA VAL A 344 2.78 60.61 12.46
C VAL A 344 3.70 60.86 11.21
N THR A 345 3.99 59.78 10.44
CA THR A 345 3.62 59.44 9.00
C THR A 345 3.98 60.36 7.79
N PRO A 346 3.71 60.01 6.48
CA PRO A 346 3.67 58.72 5.72
C PRO A 346 4.34 58.73 4.29
N ALA A 347 4.19 57.62 3.54
CA ALA A 347 3.81 57.53 2.09
C ALA A 347 4.85 57.22 0.95
N ALA A 348 4.61 56.06 0.30
CA ALA A 348 4.35 55.84 -1.15
C ALA A 348 5.44 55.79 -2.27
N GLN A 349 5.12 54.92 -3.28
CA GLN A 349 5.49 54.89 -4.72
C GLN A 349 6.83 54.30 -5.24
N ALA A 350 6.70 53.08 -5.82
CA ALA A 350 6.96 52.66 -7.22
C ALA A 350 8.26 53.01 -8.03
N ALA A 351 8.75 51.95 -8.70
CA ALA A 351 9.27 51.87 -10.09
C ALA A 351 10.79 51.93 -10.42
N ALA A 352 11.11 51.22 -11.52
CA ALA A 352 12.22 51.37 -12.48
C ALA A 352 13.68 50.94 -12.15
N ALA A 353 14.07 49.81 -12.76
CA ALA A 353 15.13 49.62 -13.76
C ALA A 353 16.58 50.21 -13.63
N ALA A 354 17.54 49.39 -14.12
CA ALA A 354 18.85 49.76 -14.69
C ALA A 354 19.90 50.40 -13.72
N SER A 355 21.22 50.35 -13.90
CA SER A 355 22.20 49.51 -14.63
C SER A 355 23.57 50.22 -14.49
N THR A 356 24.63 49.56 -14.02
CA THR A 356 26.07 49.86 -14.27
C THR A 356 26.87 48.79 -13.51
N ALA A 357 27.73 47.96 -14.13
CA ALA A 357 29.06 48.27 -14.66
C ALA A 357 29.97 48.91 -13.58
N GLY A 358 31.14 48.38 -13.20
CA GLY A 358 31.93 47.26 -13.72
C GLY A 358 33.41 47.68 -13.80
N ILE A 359 34.36 46.74 -13.66
CA ILE A 359 35.74 46.82 -14.20
C ILE A 359 36.38 45.42 -14.13
N ILE A 360 37.07 45.06 -15.21
CA ILE A 360 37.76 43.79 -15.52
C ILE A 360 39.22 44.17 -15.83
N PRO A 361 40.25 43.39 -15.42
CA PRO A 361 41.03 42.54 -16.36
C PRO A 361 41.57 41.23 -15.74
N ALA A 362 42.24 40.29 -16.42
CA ALA A 362 42.34 39.81 -17.82
C ALA A 362 43.49 38.76 -17.86
N ASP A 363 43.56 37.73 -18.70
CA ASP A 363 42.60 36.96 -19.52
C ASP A 363 43.18 35.53 -19.71
N THR A 364 42.49 34.60 -20.38
CA THR A 364 43.09 33.73 -21.43
C THR A 364 42.04 32.85 -22.11
N THR A 365 41.47 33.37 -23.18
CA THR A 365 41.12 32.59 -24.38
C THR A 365 42.41 32.12 -25.09
N ALA A 366 42.48 31.19 -26.05
CA ALA A 366 41.52 30.36 -26.77
C ALA A 366 42.23 29.10 -27.32
N ALA A 367 41.50 28.04 -27.72
CA ALA A 367 41.82 27.24 -28.91
C ALA A 367 40.62 26.37 -29.33
N LEU A 368 40.43 26.21 -30.64
CA LEU A 368 39.30 25.54 -31.27
C LEU A 368 39.79 24.44 -32.24
N VAL A 369 38.96 23.40 -32.39
CA VAL A 369 38.73 22.63 -33.64
C VAL A 369 39.70 21.49 -34.05
N ALA A 370 39.03 20.39 -34.42
CA ALA A 370 39.42 19.28 -35.32
C ALA A 370 40.48 18.24 -34.88
N ALA A 371 40.51 17.02 -35.45
CA ALA A 371 39.46 16.09 -35.92
C ALA A 371 40.13 14.80 -36.42
N GLN A 372 39.45 13.64 -36.27
CA GLN A 372 39.71 12.35 -36.96
C GLN A 372 41.03 11.60 -36.64
N GLY A 373 40.96 10.26 -36.59
CA GLY A 373 42.15 9.41 -36.38
C GLY A 373 41.90 8.03 -35.74
N THR A 374 41.00 7.21 -36.29
CA THR A 374 41.01 5.74 -36.08
C THR A 374 42.03 5.11 -37.06
N PRO A 375 42.69 3.97 -36.74
CA PRO A 375 42.03 2.65 -36.87
C PRO A 375 42.50 1.63 -35.76
N PRO A 376 42.44 0.29 -35.91
CA PRO A 376 41.44 -0.52 -35.20
C PRO A 376 42.08 -1.71 -34.42
N VAL A 377 41.37 -2.86 -34.34
CA VAL A 377 41.75 -4.16 -33.72
C VAL A 377 41.42 -4.24 -32.22
N GLN A 378 40.82 -5.29 -31.64
CA GLN A 378 40.51 -6.66 -32.13
C GLN A 378 39.05 -7.04 -31.81
N VAL A 379 38.46 -7.94 -32.59
CA VAL A 379 37.18 -8.61 -32.27
C VAL A 379 37.50 -10.07 -32.06
N ASP A 380 37.31 -10.59 -30.85
CA ASP A 380 37.45 -12.02 -30.60
C ASP A 380 36.17 -12.77 -30.99
N GLU A 381 36.41 -13.97 -31.50
CA GLU A 381 35.47 -14.76 -32.30
C GLU A 381 34.49 -15.56 -31.42
N VAL A 382 33.27 -15.75 -31.91
CA VAL A 382 32.23 -16.51 -31.19
C VAL A 382 32.35 -17.97 -31.59
N GLU A 383 32.90 -18.81 -30.71
CA GLU A 383 32.73 -20.26 -30.84
C GLU A 383 31.28 -20.67 -30.55
N ILE A 384 30.71 -21.40 -31.49
CA ILE A 384 29.34 -21.93 -31.44
C ILE A 384 29.45 -23.41 -31.07
N GLU A 385 29.34 -23.74 -29.78
CA GLU A 385 29.16 -25.14 -29.38
C GLU A 385 27.70 -25.59 -29.57
N GLU A 386 27.55 -26.83 -30.05
CA GLU A 386 26.28 -27.39 -30.50
C GLU A 386 25.33 -27.70 -29.33
N PHE A 387 24.05 -27.32 -29.48
CA PHE A 387 22.99 -27.75 -28.57
C PHE A 387 22.65 -29.23 -28.76
N ILE A 388 23.28 -30.11 -27.97
CA ILE A 388 22.90 -31.53 -27.92
C ILE A 388 21.46 -31.67 -27.42
N SER A 389 20.60 -32.20 -28.28
CA SER A 389 19.18 -32.43 -28.03
C SER A 389 18.95 -33.62 -27.09
N LEU A 390 18.73 -33.36 -25.80
CA LEU A 390 18.27 -34.38 -24.86
C LEU A 390 16.80 -34.74 -25.12
N ARG A 391 16.61 -35.78 -25.95
CA ARG A 391 15.32 -36.46 -26.11
C ARG A 391 14.89 -37.11 -24.78
N PRO A 392 13.61 -37.05 -24.36
CA PRO A 392 13.15 -37.78 -23.18
C PRO A 392 13.21 -39.29 -23.41
N ALA A 393 13.85 -40.02 -22.50
CA ALA A 393 13.83 -41.48 -22.50
C ALA A 393 12.46 -42.02 -22.08
N LEU A 394 12.09 -43.18 -22.64
CA LEU A 394 10.83 -43.88 -22.35
C LEU A 394 10.81 -44.42 -20.92
N ARG A 395 9.63 -44.40 -20.28
CA ARG A 395 9.40 -45.13 -19.02
C ARG A 395 9.45 -46.64 -19.28
N PRO A 396 10.17 -47.43 -18.46
CA PRO A 396 9.90 -48.85 -18.31
C PRO A 396 8.54 -49.09 -17.65
N THR A 397 7.92 -50.21 -18.02
CA THR A 397 6.62 -50.71 -17.52
C THR A 397 6.70 -51.33 -16.12
N GLU A 398 5.53 -51.56 -15.53
CA GLU A 398 5.28 -52.10 -14.19
C GLU A 398 5.85 -53.51 -13.97
N ALA A 399 6.29 -53.80 -12.73
CA ALA A 399 6.21 -55.12 -12.10
C ALA A 399 6.45 -55.00 -10.57
N GLY A 400 5.74 -55.80 -9.77
CA GLY A 400 6.10 -56.11 -8.38
C GLY A 400 5.50 -55.20 -7.30
N ALA A 401 4.41 -55.65 -6.68
CA ALA A 401 3.95 -55.15 -5.40
C ALA A 401 4.25 -56.20 -4.31
N GLU A 402 4.93 -55.79 -3.24
CA GLU A 402 4.82 -56.41 -1.92
C GLU A 402 4.86 -55.32 -0.83
N PRO A 403 4.08 -55.44 0.26
CA PRO A 403 3.97 -54.39 1.26
C PRO A 403 5.01 -54.57 2.37
N VAL A 404 5.92 -53.59 2.52
CA VAL A 404 6.73 -53.46 3.74
C VAL A 404 5.92 -52.72 4.80
N LEU A 405 5.63 -53.42 5.89
CA LEU A 405 5.08 -52.81 7.12
C LEU A 405 6.09 -51.80 7.66
N GLN A 406 5.67 -50.55 7.85
CA GLN A 406 6.48 -49.54 8.55
C GLN A 406 5.75 -49.08 9.81
N GLU A 407 6.43 -49.20 10.95
CA GLU A 407 5.89 -48.89 12.26
C GLU A 407 5.45 -47.43 12.39
N ALA A 408 4.35 -47.22 13.11
CA ALA A 408 3.83 -45.89 13.40
C ALA A 408 4.74 -45.18 14.41
N ALA A 409 5.48 -44.16 13.96
CA ALA A 409 6.17 -43.25 14.86
C ALA A 409 5.15 -42.48 15.72
N VAL A 410 5.34 -42.53 17.04
CA VAL A 410 4.53 -41.80 18.02
C VAL A 410 4.56 -40.30 17.71
N THR A 411 3.39 -39.68 17.67
CA THR A 411 3.27 -38.23 17.47
C THR A 411 3.26 -37.55 18.83
N GLU A 412 4.29 -36.76 19.14
CA GLU A 412 4.27 -35.90 20.33
C GLU A 412 3.14 -34.87 20.22
N GLU A 413 2.37 -34.71 21.31
CA GLU A 413 1.34 -33.67 21.38
C GLU A 413 2.00 -32.29 21.49
N PRO A 414 1.51 -31.26 20.77
CA PRO A 414 2.06 -29.93 20.85
C PRO A 414 1.71 -29.28 22.20
N GLU A 415 2.74 -28.86 22.96
CA GLU A 415 2.56 -28.11 24.20
C GLU A 415 1.69 -26.86 23.98
N ILE A 416 0.78 -26.62 24.93
CA ILE A 416 -0.17 -25.50 24.86
C ILE A 416 0.55 -24.21 25.27
N GLU A 417 0.96 -23.40 24.29
CA GLU A 417 1.51 -22.07 24.56
C GLU A 417 0.43 -21.15 25.17
N ILE A 418 0.48 -20.97 26.49
CA ILE A 418 -0.46 -20.13 27.22
C ILE A 418 -0.14 -18.65 26.93
N VAL A 419 -0.86 -18.07 25.97
CA VAL A 419 -0.82 -16.62 25.68
C VAL A 419 -1.47 -15.84 26.83
N THR A 420 -0.73 -15.71 27.93
CA THR A 420 -1.05 -14.82 29.04
C THR A 420 -1.00 -13.37 28.55
N ARG A 421 -1.98 -12.56 28.97
CA ARG A 421 -1.92 -11.12 28.72
C ARG A 421 -0.79 -10.56 29.59
N LEU A 422 0.26 -10.03 28.96
CA LEU A 422 1.35 -9.33 29.65
C LEU A 422 0.79 -8.22 30.54
N SER A 423 0.71 -8.48 31.84
CA SER A 423 0.52 -7.45 32.84
C SER A 423 1.86 -6.80 33.13
N THR A 424 1.93 -5.49 33.01
CA THR A 424 3.12 -4.70 33.38
C THR A 424 3.23 -4.46 34.89
N SER A 425 2.47 -5.20 35.71
CA SER A 425 2.42 -5.05 37.18
C SER A 425 3.38 -5.97 37.93
N GLY A 426 4.15 -6.82 37.23
CA GLY A 426 5.25 -7.60 37.79
C GLY A 426 6.59 -6.96 37.40
N GLY A 427 7.31 -6.37 38.36
CA GLY A 427 8.49 -5.52 38.17
C GLY A 427 9.77 -6.20 37.72
N HIS A 428 9.70 -7.04 36.68
CA HIS A 428 10.85 -7.73 36.07
C HIS A 428 10.97 -7.53 34.55
N GLN A 429 10.10 -6.69 33.98
CA GLN A 429 10.05 -6.42 32.54
C GLN A 429 10.95 -5.24 32.17
N TRP A 430 11.82 -5.45 31.18
CA TRP A 430 12.63 -4.40 30.59
C TRP A 430 11.83 -3.65 29.51
N GLY A 431 12.34 -2.48 29.14
CA GLY A 431 11.77 -1.66 28.09
C GLY A 431 12.84 -0.97 27.25
N VAL A 432 12.36 -0.25 26.25
CA VAL A 432 13.16 0.54 25.31
C VAL A 432 12.46 1.87 25.09
N ASN A 433 13.15 2.97 25.35
CA ASN A 433 12.74 4.31 24.94
C ASN A 433 13.33 4.62 23.56
N VAL A 434 12.48 5.09 22.63
CA VAL A 434 12.88 5.41 21.25
C VAL A 434 12.91 6.92 20.98
N GLY A 435 13.00 7.73 22.04
CA GLY A 435 13.08 9.19 21.98
C GLY A 435 11.93 9.92 22.67
N ARG A 436 12.12 11.23 22.78
CA ARG A 436 11.15 12.20 23.31
C ARG A 436 10.67 13.11 22.18
N TYR A 437 9.37 13.34 22.12
CA TYR A 437 8.71 14.05 21.03
C TYR A 437 7.85 15.21 21.54
N PRO A 438 7.66 16.29 20.75
CA PRO A 438 6.93 17.49 21.18
C PRO A 438 5.41 17.25 21.34
N SER A 439 4.86 16.24 20.66
CA SER A 439 3.44 15.88 20.76
C SER A 439 3.23 14.38 20.98
N ARG A 440 2.10 14.01 21.58
CA ARG A 440 1.65 12.62 21.71
C ARG A 440 1.58 11.91 20.36
N TYR A 441 1.00 12.57 19.34
CA TYR A 441 0.90 12.04 17.98
C TYR A 441 2.27 11.70 17.37
N SER A 442 3.27 12.58 17.52
CA SER A 442 4.63 12.30 17.05
C SER A 442 5.29 11.11 17.77
N ALA A 443 5.03 10.92 19.08
CA ALA A 443 5.51 9.75 19.82
C ALA A 443 4.80 8.45 19.38
N GLU A 444 3.48 8.50 19.17
CA GLU A 444 2.70 7.35 18.69
C GLU A 444 3.12 6.95 17.26
N ARG A 445 3.35 7.93 16.37
CA ARG A 445 3.88 7.69 15.02
C ARG A 445 5.28 7.05 15.08
N ALA A 446 6.17 7.57 15.92
CA ALA A 446 7.50 7.00 16.12
C ALA A 446 7.44 5.53 16.61
N LEU A 447 6.55 5.20 17.54
CA LEU A 447 6.32 3.83 17.98
C LEU A 447 5.82 2.92 16.85
N VAL A 448 4.90 3.39 16.00
CA VAL A 448 4.41 2.60 14.86
C VAL A 448 5.51 2.38 13.82
N THR A 449 6.21 3.43 13.40
CA THR A 449 7.31 3.34 12.44
C THR A 449 8.43 2.43 12.94
N THR A 450 8.82 2.56 14.21
CA THR A 450 9.89 1.77 14.82
C THR A 450 9.50 0.30 14.97
N ALA A 451 8.26 0.02 15.39
CA ALA A 451 7.73 -1.34 15.45
C ALA A 451 7.74 -2.01 14.07
N LEU A 452 7.39 -1.29 13.00
CA LEU A 452 7.40 -1.81 11.63
C LEU A 452 8.82 -2.05 11.08
N ALA A 453 9.81 -1.31 11.57
CA ALA A 453 11.21 -1.41 11.17
C ALA A 453 11.94 -2.59 11.87
N GLU A 454 11.84 -2.72 13.19
CA GLU A 454 12.50 -3.77 13.98
C GLU A 454 11.51 -4.74 14.63
N MET A 455 10.63 -5.29 13.79
CA MET A 455 9.67 -6.32 14.15
C MET A 455 10.28 -7.53 14.86
N ALA A 456 11.50 -7.94 14.50
CA ALA A 456 12.09 -9.19 15.01
C ALA A 456 12.44 -9.14 16.51
N THR A 457 12.61 -7.95 17.09
CA THR A 457 12.99 -7.74 18.49
C THR A 457 11.93 -7.03 19.32
N LEU A 458 10.94 -6.39 18.66
CA LEU A 458 9.88 -5.61 19.28
C LEU A 458 8.49 -6.27 19.13
N ASP A 459 8.39 -7.49 18.58
CA ASP A 459 7.10 -8.20 18.57
C ASP A 459 6.68 -8.57 20.00
N GLY A 460 5.38 -8.54 20.27
CA GLY A 460 4.84 -8.71 21.64
C GLY A 460 5.02 -7.51 22.59
N ALA A 461 5.94 -6.58 22.31
CA ALA A 461 6.21 -5.44 23.20
C ALA A 461 5.05 -4.43 23.26
N LEU A 462 4.71 -3.99 24.48
CA LEU A 462 3.66 -3.01 24.72
C LEU A 462 4.14 -1.59 24.39
N ARG A 463 3.50 -0.97 23.40
CA ARG A 463 3.72 0.44 23.03
C ARG A 463 3.04 1.36 24.05
N LYS A 464 3.80 2.21 24.73
CA LYS A 464 3.31 3.16 25.75
C LYS A 464 3.94 4.55 25.56
N VAL A 465 3.09 5.57 25.39
CA VAL A 465 3.52 6.97 25.44
C VAL A 465 3.34 7.52 26.85
N VAL A 466 4.39 8.15 27.39
CA VAL A 466 4.38 8.75 28.73
C VAL A 466 4.60 10.26 28.61
N LYS A 467 3.67 11.06 29.15
CA LYS A 467 3.81 12.52 29.21
C LYS A 467 4.77 12.90 30.33
N ARG A 468 5.79 13.72 30.02
CA ARG A 468 6.69 14.39 30.97
C ARG A 468 6.59 15.92 30.79
N PRO A 469 7.12 16.73 31.74
CA PRO A 469 7.13 18.19 31.59
C PRO A 469 7.81 18.67 30.30
N THR A 470 8.82 17.95 29.82
CA THR A 470 9.62 18.29 28.63
C THR A 470 9.12 17.66 27.32
N GLY A 471 7.97 16.98 27.30
CA GLY A 471 7.43 16.33 26.09
C GLY A 471 6.88 14.92 26.32
N PHE A 472 6.77 14.13 25.25
CA PHE A 472 6.18 12.79 25.24
C PHE A 472 7.22 11.72 24.94
N ASP A 473 7.46 10.81 25.89
CA ASP A 473 8.39 9.70 25.76
C ASP A 473 7.71 8.52 25.04
N ALA A 474 8.34 8.03 23.97
CA ALA A 474 7.92 6.85 23.22
C ALA A 474 8.60 5.59 23.78
N ASN A 475 7.84 4.67 24.39
CA ASN A 475 8.40 3.46 25.01
C ASN A 475 7.79 2.16 24.45
N PHE A 476 8.61 1.13 24.35
CA PHE A 476 8.24 -0.27 24.28
C PHE A 476 8.51 -0.92 25.64
N LEU A 477 7.55 -1.65 26.21
CA LEU A 477 7.64 -2.30 27.52
C LEU A 477 7.31 -3.80 27.40
N GLY A 478 7.63 -4.60 28.41
CA GLY A 478 7.36 -6.04 28.38
C GLY A 478 8.41 -6.84 27.61
N LEU A 479 9.62 -6.31 27.48
CA LEU A 479 10.77 -6.98 26.87
C LEU A 479 11.59 -7.74 27.93
N THR A 480 12.39 -8.70 27.49
CA THR A 480 13.50 -9.22 28.31
C THR A 480 14.69 -8.27 28.20
N ARG A 481 15.66 -8.37 29.11
CA ARG A 481 16.89 -7.57 29.02
C ARG A 481 17.60 -7.77 27.68
N GLU A 482 17.73 -9.03 27.27
CA GLU A 482 18.39 -9.44 26.03
C GLU A 482 17.67 -8.88 24.79
N SER A 483 16.33 -8.91 24.75
CA SER A 483 15.58 -8.37 23.61
C SER A 483 15.58 -6.84 23.58
N ALA A 484 15.62 -6.16 24.74
CA ALA A 484 15.84 -4.72 24.82
C ALA A 484 17.24 -4.31 24.33
N ASP A 485 18.30 -4.99 24.79
CA ASP A 485 19.69 -4.75 24.37
C ASP A 485 19.90 -5.05 22.88
N LEU A 486 19.24 -6.09 22.35
CA LEU A 486 19.30 -6.43 20.92
C LEU A 486 18.50 -5.45 20.07
N ALA A 487 17.32 -5.02 20.52
CA ALA A 487 16.52 -4.00 19.86
C ALA A 487 17.30 -2.69 19.74
N CYS A 488 17.92 -2.20 20.82
CA CYS A 488 18.70 -0.97 20.75
C CYS A 488 19.94 -1.08 19.87
N ARG A 489 20.65 -2.21 19.84
CA ARG A 489 21.75 -2.41 18.89
C ARG A 489 21.28 -2.33 17.43
N ARG A 490 20.12 -2.93 17.10
CA ARG A 490 19.56 -2.92 15.73
C ARG A 490 18.99 -1.55 15.33
N LEU A 491 18.39 -0.83 16.27
CA LEU A 491 17.85 0.52 16.06
C LEU A 491 18.97 1.56 15.87
N SER A 492 20.02 1.50 16.70
CA SER A 492 21.21 2.36 16.54
C SER A 492 21.90 2.14 15.18
N ALA A 493 21.98 0.89 14.70
CA ALA A 493 22.49 0.57 13.36
C ALA A 493 21.64 1.15 12.20
N ARG A 494 20.46 1.69 12.49
CA ARG A 494 19.57 2.40 11.55
C ARG A 494 19.46 3.90 11.84
N ASN A 495 20.34 4.46 12.67
CA ASN A 495 20.28 5.84 13.15
C ASN A 495 18.96 6.21 13.88
N VAL A 496 18.30 5.22 14.52
CA VAL A 496 17.14 5.46 15.38
C VAL A 496 17.63 5.54 16.83
N SER A 497 17.34 6.64 17.52
CA SER A 497 17.69 6.82 18.93
C SER A 497 17.04 5.76 19.80
N CYS A 498 17.82 5.12 20.67
CA CYS A 498 17.35 4.02 21.51
C CYS A 498 18.06 4.02 22.86
N GLN A 499 17.30 3.89 23.94
CA GLN A 499 17.80 3.74 25.31
C GLN A 499 17.06 2.61 26.01
N THR A 500 17.80 1.68 26.62
CA THR A 500 17.23 0.58 27.41
C THR A 500 16.70 1.11 28.74
N VAL A 501 15.47 0.78 29.07
CA VAL A 501 14.79 1.15 30.33
C VAL A 501 14.75 -0.10 31.21
N GLY A 502 15.34 0.00 32.40
CA GLY A 502 15.30 -1.08 33.39
C GLY A 502 13.88 -1.32 33.93
N PRO A 503 13.64 -2.47 34.59
CA PRO A 503 12.40 -2.73 35.29
C PRO A 503 12.17 -1.66 36.37
N SER A 504 10.92 -1.19 36.44
CA SER A 504 10.42 -0.20 37.41
C SER A 504 9.72 -0.86 38.59
#